data_AF-A0A482W0X5-F1
#
_entry.id   AF-A0A482W0X5-F1
#
_cell.length_a   1.000
_cell.length_b   1.000
_cell.length_c   1.000
_cell.angle_alpha   90.00
_cell.angle_beta   90.00
_cell.angle_gamma   90.00
#
_symmetry.space_group_name_H-M   'P 1'
#
loop_
_entity.id
_entity.type
_entity.pdbx_description
1 polymer ?
#
loop_
_entity_poly.entity_id
_entity_poly.type
_entity_poly.pdbx_seq_one_letter_code
_entity_poly.pdbx_strand_id
1 'polypeptide(L)'
;MQHFYNTHIFKSSIESCRDEGINCEVEVDYVDNVPCIDLISSLRTGLLSMLDVECSIRGTAESYVAKIKVQHKHNTRLFEPKPVDPRLFGIQHFAGRMVYDATDFLDTNKDVVPDNLVAVFYKHNCNFGFATHLFGSELKALYSVENVPRGVSFRISPTSHTDLLNGDEPVSTLTQDFHTRLDNLLRTLVHARPHFVRCIRSNSRETPNRYDRGTVVRQIRSLQVLETVNLMAGGYPHRMRFKAFNGRYRLLAPFARLHRTDEKVTDDCHLILQYVVDLISKQHNTLVSTNWALGKRHIFLSEGIRQHLEKLRTNTRQKAATLIQSTWRGWHCRYRWAALRLEKEHKTNATSNTLTNRTPIGGTSRPRPQPIAGTPPPDPNEKCDAKIIQQTCNLFGLDLERPPPVPPSRSYTVSGNTKLGYPQTRVMKMSYPEDCNGDGQALMKGETVLVVGASHRRGHLIVEYKHCTFHVPFQFLELKQNVNI
;
A
#
# COMPACT_ATOMS: atom_id res chain seq x y z
N MET A 1 -2.40 -13.26 -14.78
CA MET A 1 -1.45 -12.19 -14.35
C MET A 1 -0.15 -12.14 -15.16
N GLN A 2 0.67 -13.19 -15.25
CA GLN A 2 1.92 -13.12 -16.06
C GLN A 2 1.64 -12.76 -17.52
N HIS A 3 0.62 -13.36 -18.15
CA HIS A 3 0.23 -12.99 -19.51
C HIS A 3 -0.21 -11.51 -19.61
N PHE A 4 -1.00 -11.01 -18.67
CA PHE A 4 -1.36 -9.58 -18.60
C PHE A 4 -0.11 -8.68 -18.56
N TYR A 5 0.90 -9.05 -17.78
CA TYR A 5 2.18 -8.36 -17.78
C TYR A 5 2.87 -8.41 -19.16
N ASN A 6 3.00 -9.59 -19.76
CA ASN A 6 3.67 -9.75 -21.06
C ASN A 6 2.98 -8.92 -22.16
N THR A 7 1.64 -8.92 -22.17
CA THR A 7 0.83 -8.13 -23.09
C THR A 7 1.03 -6.63 -22.88
N HIS A 8 1.05 -6.15 -21.63
CA HIS A 8 1.24 -4.73 -21.35
C HIS A 8 2.66 -4.23 -21.59
N ILE A 9 3.67 -5.03 -21.27
CA ILE A 9 5.08 -4.61 -21.34
C ILE A 9 5.67 -4.84 -22.72
N PHE A 10 5.51 -6.03 -23.31
CA PHE A 10 6.14 -6.37 -24.58
C PHE A 10 5.21 -6.04 -25.75
N LYS A 11 4.03 -6.69 -25.81
CA LYS A 11 3.13 -6.60 -26.97
C LYS A 11 2.64 -5.17 -27.23
N SER A 12 2.08 -4.52 -26.22
CA SER A 12 1.54 -3.15 -26.34
C SER A 12 2.62 -2.12 -26.70
N SER A 13 3.85 -2.29 -26.19
CA SER A 13 4.97 -1.39 -26.49
C SER A 13 5.39 -1.51 -27.96
N ILE A 14 5.55 -2.74 -28.46
CA ILE A 14 5.92 -3.02 -29.86
C ILE A 14 4.83 -2.53 -30.82
N GLU A 15 3.57 -2.88 -30.56
CA GLU A 15 2.42 -2.43 -31.36
C GLU A 15 2.31 -0.90 -31.40
N SER A 16 2.51 -0.23 -30.26
CA SER A 16 2.48 1.23 -30.21
C SER A 16 3.58 1.88 -31.06
N CYS A 17 4.78 1.31 -31.08
CA CYS A 17 5.88 1.82 -31.91
C CYS A 17 5.57 1.62 -33.40
N ARG A 18 5.05 0.44 -33.76
CA ARG A 18 4.66 0.11 -35.13
C ARG A 18 3.55 1.04 -35.66
N ASP A 19 2.49 1.26 -34.88
CA ASP A 19 1.36 2.11 -35.27
C ASP A 19 1.77 3.57 -35.51
N GLU A 20 2.73 4.04 -34.71
CA GLU A 20 3.28 5.38 -34.80
C GLU A 20 4.43 5.50 -35.84
N GLY A 21 4.82 4.40 -36.50
CA GLY A 21 5.83 4.38 -37.56
C GLY A 21 7.27 4.52 -37.07
N ILE A 22 7.56 4.08 -35.84
CA ILE A 22 8.89 4.15 -35.23
C ILE A 22 9.59 2.81 -35.37
N ASN A 23 10.75 2.81 -36.01
CA ASN A 23 11.61 1.65 -36.11
C ASN A 23 12.25 1.36 -34.74
N CYS A 24 11.72 0.37 -34.03
CA CYS A 24 12.39 -0.21 -32.87
C CYS A 24 13.22 -1.39 -33.35
N GLU A 25 14.55 -1.26 -33.28
CA GLU A 25 15.48 -2.35 -33.64
C GLU A 25 15.46 -3.50 -32.60
N VAL A 26 14.86 -3.28 -31.43
CA VAL A 26 14.83 -4.26 -30.35
C VAL A 26 13.62 -5.17 -30.48
N GLU A 27 13.85 -6.33 -31.08
CA GLU A 27 12.93 -7.46 -31.02
C GLU A 27 13.23 -8.26 -29.74
N VAL A 28 12.29 -8.23 -28.80
CA VAL A 28 12.42 -8.99 -27.55
C VAL A 28 11.65 -10.29 -27.69
N ASP A 29 12.39 -11.40 -27.80
CA ASP A 29 11.80 -12.74 -27.73
C ASP A 29 11.35 -13.00 -26.28
N TYR A 30 10.04 -13.05 -26.08
CA TYR A 30 9.44 -13.38 -24.79
C TYR A 30 8.53 -14.60 -24.95
N VAL A 31 8.60 -15.49 -23.96
CA VAL A 31 7.73 -16.66 -23.87
C VAL A 31 6.27 -16.24 -23.70
N ASP A 32 5.43 -16.59 -24.66
CA ASP A 32 4.00 -16.44 -24.54
C ASP A 32 3.37 -17.59 -23.74
N ASN A 33 2.49 -17.21 -22.81
CA ASN A 33 1.79 -18.10 -21.91
C ASN A 33 0.35 -18.40 -22.37
N VAL A 34 -0.12 -17.81 -23.48
CA VAL A 34 -1.44 -18.09 -24.07
C VAL A 34 -1.71 -19.59 -24.22
N PRO A 35 -0.81 -20.43 -24.77
CA PRO A 35 -1.09 -21.86 -24.93
C PRO A 35 -1.36 -22.60 -23.61
N CYS A 36 -0.76 -22.15 -22.51
CA CYS A 36 -1.00 -22.71 -21.17
C CYS A 36 -2.32 -22.19 -20.58
N ILE A 37 -2.69 -20.93 -20.86
CA ILE A 37 -3.96 -20.35 -20.42
C ILE A 37 -5.11 -21.01 -21.17
N ASP A 38 -4.99 -21.19 -22.49
CA ASP A 38 -6.00 -21.85 -23.32
C ASP A 38 -6.22 -23.30 -22.87
N LEU A 39 -5.14 -24.02 -22.54
CA LEU A 39 -5.25 -25.37 -21.97
C LEU A 39 -6.12 -25.38 -20.71
N ILE A 40 -5.92 -24.46 -19.78
CA ILE A 40 -6.62 -24.45 -18.49
C ILE A 40 -8.04 -23.89 -18.63
N SER A 41 -8.17 -22.76 -19.31
CA SER A 41 -9.30 -21.83 -19.22
C SER A 41 -10.15 -21.73 -20.49
N SER A 42 -9.86 -22.50 -21.55
CA SER A 42 -10.72 -22.54 -22.75
C SER A 42 -12.15 -22.92 -22.38
N LEU A 43 -13.13 -22.15 -22.84
CA LEU A 43 -14.54 -22.34 -22.49
C LEU A 43 -15.14 -23.65 -23.00
N ARG A 44 -14.57 -24.24 -24.05
CA ARG A 44 -15.10 -25.47 -24.67
C ARG A 44 -14.31 -26.71 -24.31
N THR A 45 -12.98 -26.58 -24.25
CA THR A 45 -12.06 -27.71 -24.15
C THR A 45 -11.04 -27.53 -23.04
N GLY A 46 -11.15 -26.49 -22.22
CA GLY A 46 -10.21 -26.22 -21.14
C GLY A 46 -10.31 -27.26 -20.03
N LEU A 47 -9.25 -27.42 -19.25
CA LEU A 47 -9.25 -28.34 -18.09
C LEU A 47 -10.39 -28.02 -17.11
N LEU A 48 -10.67 -26.73 -16.87
CA LEU A 48 -11.74 -26.31 -15.96
C LEU A 48 -13.13 -26.58 -16.55
N SER A 49 -13.35 -26.31 -17.84
CA SER A 49 -14.64 -26.60 -18.49
C SER A 49 -14.92 -28.09 -18.56
N MET A 50 -13.89 -28.91 -18.81
CA MET A 50 -14.01 -30.36 -18.77
C MET A 50 -14.32 -30.89 -17.37
N LEU A 51 -13.81 -30.23 -16.32
CA LEU A 51 -14.10 -30.58 -14.93
C LEU A 51 -15.58 -30.33 -14.61
N ASP A 52 -16.15 -29.24 -15.12
CA ASP A 52 -17.56 -28.91 -14.94
C ASP A 52 -18.49 -29.93 -15.61
N VAL A 53 -18.15 -30.34 -16.84
CA VAL A 53 -18.88 -31.39 -17.54
C VAL A 53 -18.78 -32.71 -16.77
N GLU A 54 -17.60 -33.07 -16.27
CA GLU A 54 -17.42 -34.30 -15.50
C GLU A 54 -18.20 -34.29 -14.16
N CYS A 55 -18.27 -33.13 -13.49
CA CYS A 55 -19.08 -32.96 -12.28
C CYS A 55 -20.57 -33.15 -12.57
N SER A 56 -21.06 -32.61 -13.69
CA SER A 56 -22.47 -32.72 -14.12
C SER A 56 -22.88 -34.17 -14.38
N ILE A 57 -22.01 -34.96 -15.03
CA ILE A 57 -22.29 -36.38 -15.31
C ILE A 57 -21.99 -37.32 -14.13
N ARG A 58 -21.59 -36.78 -12.97
CA ARG A 58 -21.16 -37.56 -11.78
C ARG A 58 -20.06 -38.58 -12.11
N GLY A 59 -19.06 -38.15 -12.88
CA GLY A 59 -17.91 -38.99 -13.23
C GLY A 59 -16.94 -39.22 -12.07
N THR A 60 -15.80 -39.84 -12.37
CA THR A 60 -14.71 -40.08 -11.39
C THR A 60 -13.44 -39.32 -11.78
N ALA A 61 -12.51 -39.16 -10.84
CA ALA A 61 -11.23 -38.50 -11.07
C ALA A 61 -10.40 -39.19 -12.18
N GLU A 62 -10.44 -40.51 -12.27
CA GLU A 62 -9.77 -41.30 -13.30
C GLU A 62 -10.39 -41.06 -14.68
N SER A 63 -11.73 -41.01 -14.76
CA SER A 63 -12.45 -40.68 -16.00
C SER A 63 -12.11 -39.28 -16.49
N TYR A 64 -12.07 -38.30 -15.58
CA TYR A 64 -11.66 -36.93 -15.88
C TYR A 64 -10.25 -36.87 -16.50
N VAL A 65 -9.27 -37.48 -15.83
CA VAL A 65 -7.87 -37.48 -16.28
C VAL A 65 -7.71 -38.23 -17.61
N ALA A 66 -8.40 -39.36 -17.79
CA ALA A 66 -8.40 -40.08 -19.06
C ALA A 66 -8.93 -39.21 -20.22
N LYS A 67 -10.05 -38.50 -20.01
CA LYS A 67 -10.63 -37.59 -21.01
C LYS A 67 -9.70 -36.43 -21.34
N ILE A 68 -9.06 -35.82 -20.33
CA ILE A 68 -8.06 -34.75 -20.55
C ILE A 68 -6.91 -35.25 -21.41
N LYS A 69 -6.35 -36.42 -21.08
CA LYS A 69 -5.21 -37.00 -21.81
C LYS A 69 -5.55 -37.26 -23.27
N VAL A 70 -6.77 -37.72 -23.56
CA VAL A 70 -7.25 -37.92 -24.94
C VAL A 70 -7.46 -36.58 -25.66
N GLN A 71 -8.17 -35.64 -25.02
CA GLN A 71 -8.52 -34.36 -25.61
C GLN A 71 -7.29 -33.49 -25.94
N HIS A 72 -6.28 -33.51 -25.05
CA HIS A 72 -5.09 -32.65 -25.13
C HIS A 72 -3.81 -33.41 -25.46
N LYS A 73 -3.90 -34.58 -26.11
CA LYS A 73 -2.76 -35.44 -26.43
C LYS A 73 -1.62 -34.72 -27.18
N HIS A 74 -1.97 -33.76 -28.03
CA HIS A 74 -1.00 -33.01 -28.85
C HIS A 74 -0.53 -31.69 -28.22
N ASN A 75 -1.05 -31.33 -27.03
CA ASN A 75 -0.68 -30.08 -26.39
C ASN A 75 0.67 -30.22 -25.69
N THR A 76 1.66 -29.43 -26.10
CA THR A 76 3.03 -29.44 -25.57
C THR A 76 3.13 -29.06 -24.09
N ARG A 77 2.07 -28.44 -23.53
CA ARG A 77 2.02 -28.00 -22.13
C ARG A 77 1.50 -29.09 -21.19
N LEU A 78 0.78 -30.08 -21.68
CA LEU A 78 0.33 -31.21 -20.88
C LEU A 78 1.39 -32.31 -20.92
N PHE A 79 1.78 -32.85 -19.75
CA PHE A 79 2.72 -33.96 -19.66
C PHE A 79 2.22 -35.02 -18.69
N GLU A 80 2.67 -36.26 -18.89
CA GLU A 80 2.35 -37.37 -18.00
C GLU A 80 3.42 -37.51 -16.91
N PRO A 81 3.05 -37.44 -15.61
CA PRO A 81 4.00 -37.62 -14.52
C PRO A 81 4.49 -39.08 -14.43
N LYS A 82 5.68 -39.26 -13.86
CA LYS A 82 6.25 -40.58 -13.51
C LYS A 82 6.37 -40.65 -11.98
N PRO A 83 5.86 -41.69 -11.29
CA PRO A 83 5.17 -42.88 -11.81
C PRO A 83 3.81 -42.57 -12.44
N VAL A 84 3.35 -43.44 -13.35
CA VAL A 84 2.06 -43.30 -14.03
C VAL A 84 0.95 -43.67 -13.06
N ASP A 85 0.16 -42.69 -12.64
CA ASP A 85 -1.06 -42.87 -11.85
C ASP A 85 -2.25 -42.34 -12.68
N PRO A 86 -3.38 -43.08 -12.76
CA PRO A 86 -4.57 -42.66 -13.51
C PRO A 86 -5.19 -41.35 -13.00
N ARG A 87 -4.88 -40.90 -11.78
CA ARG A 87 -5.41 -39.66 -11.17
C ARG A 87 -4.45 -38.48 -11.26
N LEU A 88 -3.21 -38.72 -11.71
CA LEU A 88 -2.19 -37.67 -11.81
C LEU A 88 -2.05 -37.16 -13.25
N PHE A 89 -1.89 -35.86 -13.39
CA PHE A 89 -1.52 -35.21 -14.65
C PHE A 89 -0.58 -34.02 -14.40
N GLY A 90 0.22 -33.68 -15.41
CA GLY A 90 1.23 -32.62 -15.29
C GLY A 90 0.97 -31.45 -16.23
N ILE A 91 1.14 -30.23 -15.73
CA ILE A 91 1.09 -29.00 -16.55
C ILE A 91 2.44 -28.29 -16.50
N GLN A 92 2.96 -27.92 -17.67
CA GLN A 92 4.11 -27.04 -17.83
C GLN A 92 3.63 -25.58 -17.78
N HIS A 93 3.61 -25.00 -16.58
CA HIS A 93 3.38 -23.57 -16.39
C HIS A 93 4.62 -22.75 -16.78
N PHE A 94 4.43 -21.43 -16.84
CA PHE A 94 5.51 -20.46 -17.06
C PHE A 94 6.61 -20.55 -15.98
N ALA A 95 6.24 -20.88 -14.74
CA ALA A 95 7.17 -20.99 -13.61
C ALA A 95 7.88 -22.35 -13.53
N GLY A 96 7.38 -23.37 -14.22
CA GLY A 96 7.90 -24.73 -14.16
C GLY A 96 6.84 -25.80 -14.34
N ARG A 97 7.26 -27.05 -14.21
CA ARG A 97 6.39 -28.23 -14.25
C ARG A 97 5.73 -28.45 -12.91
N MET A 98 4.42 -28.64 -12.91
CA MET A 98 3.66 -29.04 -11.75
C MET A 98 2.90 -30.34 -12.05
N VAL A 99 2.83 -31.23 -11.06
CA VAL A 99 1.97 -32.41 -11.08
C VAL A 99 0.76 -32.12 -10.19
N TYR A 100 -0.42 -32.42 -10.70
CA TYR A 100 -1.71 -32.26 -10.04
C TYR A 100 -2.29 -33.64 -9.74
N ASP A 101 -2.89 -33.77 -8.56
CA ASP A 101 -3.68 -34.92 -8.15
C ASP A 101 -5.16 -34.58 -8.27
N ALA A 102 -5.87 -35.30 -9.14
CA ALA A 102 -7.27 -35.07 -9.42
C ALA A 102 -8.24 -35.74 -8.42
N THR A 103 -7.74 -36.48 -7.43
CA THR A 103 -8.55 -37.31 -6.51
C THR A 103 -9.75 -36.53 -5.94
N ASP A 104 -9.52 -35.31 -5.42
CA ASP A 104 -10.56 -34.50 -4.78
C ASP A 104 -11.11 -33.39 -5.68
N PHE A 105 -10.76 -33.35 -6.97
CA PHE A 105 -11.11 -32.22 -7.85
C PHE A 105 -12.60 -32.10 -8.06
N LEU A 106 -13.30 -33.22 -8.28
CA LEU A 106 -14.74 -33.21 -8.55
C LEU A 106 -15.53 -32.75 -7.33
N ASP A 107 -15.19 -33.26 -6.15
CA ASP A 107 -15.88 -32.90 -4.91
C ASP A 107 -15.58 -31.46 -4.49
N THR A 108 -14.33 -31.01 -4.67
CA THR A 108 -13.96 -29.61 -4.46
C THR A 108 -14.68 -28.68 -5.45
N ASN A 109 -14.85 -29.09 -6.71
CA ASN A 109 -15.49 -28.23 -7.72
C ASN A 109 -17.00 -28.12 -7.56
N LYS A 110 -17.67 -29.17 -7.06
CA LYS A 110 -19.09 -29.08 -6.68
C LYS A 110 -19.30 -27.97 -5.65
N ASP A 111 -18.41 -27.85 -4.66
CA ASP A 111 -18.43 -26.80 -3.63
C ASP A 111 -19.82 -26.66 -3.00
N VAL A 112 -20.37 -27.81 -2.59
CA VAL A 112 -21.69 -27.93 -1.96
C VAL A 112 -21.61 -28.58 -0.58
N VAL A 113 -22.50 -28.16 0.31
CA VAL A 113 -22.74 -28.75 1.63
C VAL A 113 -24.20 -29.21 1.72
N PRO A 114 -24.46 -30.44 2.20
CA PRO A 114 -25.82 -30.93 2.35
C PRO A 114 -26.60 -30.17 3.42
N ASP A 115 -27.90 -30.08 3.23
CA ASP A 115 -28.83 -29.32 4.08
C ASP A 115 -28.92 -29.82 5.52
N ASN A 116 -28.71 -31.12 5.77
CA ASN A 116 -28.67 -31.70 7.10
C ASN A 116 -27.60 -31.05 7.99
N LEU A 117 -26.44 -30.67 7.43
CA LEU A 117 -25.38 -29.97 8.16
C LEU A 117 -25.76 -28.51 8.42
N VAL A 118 -26.40 -27.85 7.45
CA VAL A 118 -26.86 -26.46 7.61
C VAL A 118 -27.96 -26.37 8.68
N ALA A 119 -28.90 -27.33 8.71
CA ALA A 119 -30.01 -27.38 9.66
C ALA A 119 -29.57 -27.42 11.14
N VAL A 120 -28.36 -27.94 11.43
CA VAL A 120 -27.79 -27.94 12.79
C VAL A 120 -27.60 -26.53 13.32
N PHE A 121 -27.33 -25.54 12.46
CA PHE A 121 -27.10 -24.15 12.86
C PHE A 121 -28.38 -23.33 13.07
N TYR A 122 -29.56 -23.96 12.94
CA TYR A 122 -30.83 -23.29 13.17
C TYR A 122 -30.99 -22.88 14.65
N LYS A 123 -31.78 -21.81 14.90
CA LYS A 123 -31.92 -21.20 16.24
C LYS A 123 -32.43 -22.18 17.31
N HIS A 124 -33.17 -23.22 16.94
CA HIS A 124 -33.64 -24.24 17.89
C HIS A 124 -32.56 -25.28 18.24
N ASN A 125 -31.55 -25.45 17.39
CA ASN A 125 -30.52 -26.49 17.53
C ASN A 125 -29.16 -25.92 17.95
N CYS A 126 -28.92 -24.63 17.71
CA CYS A 126 -27.65 -23.96 17.97
C CYS A 126 -27.85 -22.73 18.87
N ASN A 127 -27.28 -22.79 20.09
CA ASN A 127 -27.31 -21.67 21.05
C ASN A 127 -26.32 -20.55 20.70
N PHE A 128 -25.44 -20.75 19.70
CA PHE A 128 -24.46 -19.76 19.28
C PHE A 128 -25.01 -18.91 18.14
N GLY A 129 -25.62 -17.78 18.49
CA GLY A 129 -26.34 -16.92 17.54
C GLY A 129 -25.50 -16.38 16.36
N PHE A 130 -24.18 -16.27 16.52
CA PHE A 130 -23.29 -15.88 15.42
C PHE A 130 -23.24 -16.96 14.32
N ALA A 131 -23.21 -18.25 14.66
CA ALA A 131 -23.24 -19.31 13.65
C ALA A 131 -24.57 -19.33 12.89
N THR A 132 -25.70 -19.12 13.57
CA THR A 132 -27.00 -18.96 12.90
C THR A 132 -27.02 -17.75 11.97
N HIS A 133 -26.34 -16.66 12.34
CA HIS A 133 -26.22 -15.48 11.48
C HIS A 133 -25.36 -15.76 10.23
N LEU A 134 -24.27 -16.52 10.35
CA LEU A 134 -23.42 -16.88 9.22
C LEU A 134 -24.16 -17.66 8.12
N PHE A 135 -25.03 -18.59 8.51
CA PHE A 135 -25.85 -19.39 7.59
C PHE A 135 -27.26 -18.81 7.38
N GLY A 136 -27.45 -17.50 7.63
CA GLY A 136 -28.78 -16.89 7.67
C GLY A 136 -29.55 -17.00 6.35
N SER A 137 -28.86 -16.86 5.21
CA SER A 137 -29.44 -17.02 3.87
C SER A 137 -29.90 -18.43 3.60
N GLU A 138 -29.05 -19.41 3.89
CA GLU A 138 -29.28 -20.83 3.63
C GLU A 138 -30.36 -21.37 4.57
N LEU A 139 -30.32 -20.98 5.85
CA LEU A 139 -31.35 -21.33 6.83
C LEU A 139 -32.71 -20.72 6.48
N LYS A 140 -32.74 -19.47 6.01
CA LYS A 140 -33.99 -18.83 5.54
C LYS A 140 -34.57 -19.57 4.34
N ALA A 141 -33.73 -19.98 3.39
CA ALA A 141 -34.15 -20.78 2.24
C ALA A 141 -34.64 -22.17 2.68
N LEU A 142 -33.90 -22.85 3.56
CA LEU A 142 -34.23 -24.20 4.02
C LEU A 142 -35.58 -24.27 4.76
N TYR A 143 -35.82 -23.33 5.68
CA TYR A 143 -37.05 -23.25 6.49
C TYR A 143 -38.18 -22.45 5.84
N SER A 144 -38.03 -22.03 4.57
CA SER A 144 -39.14 -21.39 3.83
C SER A 144 -40.27 -22.35 3.43
N VAL A 145 -40.02 -23.67 3.50
CA VAL A 145 -40.97 -24.74 3.18
C VAL A 145 -41.08 -25.67 4.40
N GLU A 146 -42.30 -26.06 4.76
CA GLU A 146 -42.55 -27.00 5.85
C GLU A 146 -42.13 -28.42 5.42
N ASN A 147 -40.89 -28.80 5.74
CA ASN A 147 -40.33 -30.15 5.92
C ASN A 147 -38.80 -30.08 5.71
N VAL A 148 -38.02 -30.11 6.80
CA VAL A 148 -36.54 -30.04 6.80
C VAL A 148 -36.00 -31.26 7.57
N PRO A 149 -34.95 -31.98 7.11
CA PRO A 149 -34.15 -31.78 5.89
C PRO A 149 -34.82 -32.30 4.59
N ARG A 150 -34.48 -31.71 3.45
CA ARG A 150 -35.04 -31.97 2.10
C ARG A 150 -34.09 -32.78 1.20
N GLY A 151 -32.84 -33.01 1.61
CA GLY A 151 -31.79 -33.57 0.76
C GLY A 151 -31.26 -32.57 -0.28
N VAL A 152 -31.50 -31.26 -0.08
CA VAL A 152 -30.93 -30.22 -0.93
C VAL A 152 -29.48 -29.93 -0.53
N SER A 153 -28.72 -29.31 -1.42
CA SER A 153 -27.35 -28.90 -1.13
C SER A 153 -27.19 -27.40 -1.32
N PHE A 154 -26.43 -26.77 -0.42
CA PHE A 154 -26.13 -25.34 -0.40
C PHE A 154 -24.69 -25.10 -0.82
N ARG A 155 -24.38 -23.92 -1.37
CA ARG A 155 -23.00 -23.53 -1.70
C ARG A 155 -22.17 -23.32 -0.43
N ILE A 156 -20.92 -23.78 -0.45
CA ILE A 156 -19.96 -23.45 0.61
C ILE A 156 -19.40 -22.04 0.39
N SER A 157 -19.00 -21.73 -0.84
CA SER A 157 -18.42 -20.44 -1.17
C SER A 157 -19.50 -19.35 -1.32
N PRO A 158 -19.30 -18.13 -0.77
CA PRO A 158 -20.25 -17.04 -0.96
C PRO A 158 -20.35 -16.69 -2.44
N THR A 159 -21.52 -16.76 -3.06
CA THR A 159 -21.73 -16.37 -4.47
C THR A 159 -21.85 -14.85 -4.61
N SER A 160 -21.41 -14.30 -5.74
CA SER A 160 -21.53 -12.86 -6.02
C SER A 160 -22.96 -12.44 -6.39
N HIS A 161 -23.81 -13.41 -6.72
CA HIS A 161 -25.25 -13.23 -6.88
C HIS A 161 -25.93 -13.76 -5.61
N THR A 162 -26.55 -12.82 -4.88
CA THR A 162 -27.28 -13.03 -3.62
C THR A 162 -28.67 -13.62 -3.78
N ASP A 163 -29.09 -13.91 -5.00
CA ASP A 163 -30.44 -14.41 -5.24
C ASP A 163 -30.36 -15.92 -5.41
N LEU A 164 -30.32 -16.63 -4.29
CA LEU A 164 -30.73 -18.04 -4.21
C LEU A 164 -32.23 -18.10 -4.51
N LEU A 165 -32.61 -17.83 -5.76
CA LEU A 165 -33.95 -18.07 -6.26
C LEU A 165 -34.09 -19.58 -6.33
N ASN A 166 -34.95 -20.12 -5.45
CA ASN A 166 -35.51 -21.47 -5.42
C ASN A 166 -34.52 -22.55 -5.89
N GLY A 167 -34.04 -23.39 -4.96
CA GLY A 167 -33.03 -24.45 -5.17
C GLY A 167 -33.29 -25.55 -6.22
N ASP A 168 -34.01 -25.23 -7.30
CA ASP A 168 -34.19 -25.96 -8.55
C ASP A 168 -33.19 -25.52 -9.66
N GLU A 169 -32.51 -24.38 -9.57
CA GLU A 169 -31.45 -24.04 -10.54
C GLU A 169 -30.13 -24.79 -10.26
N PRO A 170 -29.44 -25.26 -11.31
CA PRO A 170 -28.18 -25.97 -11.16
C PRO A 170 -27.15 -25.06 -10.50
N VAL A 171 -26.66 -25.52 -9.34
CA VAL A 171 -25.63 -24.86 -8.56
C VAL A 171 -24.37 -24.67 -9.43
N SER A 172 -24.01 -23.40 -9.71
CA SER A 172 -22.77 -23.03 -10.42
C SER A 172 -21.56 -23.68 -9.76
N THR A 173 -20.61 -24.19 -10.55
CA THR A 173 -19.41 -24.84 -10.01
C THR A 173 -18.40 -23.80 -9.50
N LEU A 174 -17.45 -24.23 -8.68
CA LEU A 174 -16.38 -23.36 -8.16
C LEU A 174 -15.56 -22.71 -9.29
N THR A 175 -15.25 -23.47 -10.34
CA THR A 175 -14.54 -23.00 -11.54
C THR A 175 -15.32 -21.96 -12.34
N GLN A 176 -16.64 -22.12 -12.51
CA GLN A 176 -17.49 -21.14 -13.21
C GLN A 176 -17.49 -19.78 -12.48
N ASP A 177 -17.62 -19.82 -11.15
CA ASP A 177 -17.55 -18.63 -10.31
C ASP A 177 -16.16 -17.99 -10.37
N PHE A 178 -15.10 -18.82 -10.33
CA PHE A 178 -13.72 -18.36 -10.46
C PHE A 178 -13.48 -17.66 -11.80
N HIS A 179 -13.97 -18.23 -12.91
CA HIS A 179 -13.87 -17.62 -14.24
C HIS A 179 -14.54 -16.26 -14.29
N THR A 180 -15.77 -16.17 -13.78
CA THR A 180 -16.55 -14.93 -13.77
C THR A 180 -15.85 -13.84 -12.94
N ARG A 181 -15.31 -14.19 -11.77
CA ARG A 181 -14.57 -13.25 -10.92
C ARG A 181 -13.25 -12.81 -11.54
N LEU A 182 -12.53 -13.75 -12.14
CA LEU A 182 -11.26 -13.46 -12.81
C LEU A 182 -11.45 -12.53 -14.01
N ASP A 183 -12.49 -12.76 -14.81
CA ASP A 183 -12.81 -11.91 -15.98
C ASP A 183 -13.17 -10.49 -15.54
N ASN A 184 -14.03 -10.36 -14.51
CA ASN A 184 -14.36 -9.06 -13.92
C ASN A 184 -13.11 -8.32 -13.43
N LEU A 185 -12.20 -9.01 -12.73
CA LEU A 185 -10.93 -8.43 -12.28
C LEU A 185 -10.06 -7.97 -13.47
N LEU A 186 -9.91 -8.82 -14.49
CA LEU A 186 -9.10 -8.50 -15.67
C LEU A 186 -9.67 -7.30 -16.43
N ARG A 187 -10.99 -7.21 -16.60
CA ARG A 187 -11.66 -6.06 -17.21
C ARG A 187 -11.38 -4.76 -16.45
N THR A 188 -11.40 -4.78 -15.12
CA THR A 188 -11.01 -3.62 -14.31
C THR A 188 -9.53 -3.25 -14.48
N LEU A 189 -8.64 -4.24 -14.53
CA LEU A 189 -7.19 -4.02 -14.67
C LEU A 189 -6.80 -3.42 -16.03
N VAL A 190 -7.47 -3.79 -17.12
CA VAL A 190 -7.17 -3.30 -18.48
C VAL A 190 -7.37 -1.78 -18.61
N HIS A 191 -8.32 -1.20 -17.87
CA HIS A 191 -8.57 0.24 -17.87
C HIS A 191 -7.65 1.03 -16.92
N ALA A 192 -6.91 0.36 -16.05
CA ALA A 192 -6.00 0.99 -15.12
C ALA A 192 -4.62 1.28 -15.75
N ARG A 193 -3.81 2.10 -15.08
CA ARG A 193 -2.37 2.23 -15.38
C ARG A 193 -1.59 1.34 -14.41
N PRO A 194 -1.18 0.12 -14.82
CA PRO A 194 -0.56 -0.82 -13.91
C PRO A 194 0.88 -0.41 -13.52
N HIS A 195 1.23 -0.70 -12.28
CA HIS A 195 2.60 -0.69 -11.79
C HIS A 195 2.97 -2.09 -11.31
N PHE A 196 4.07 -2.64 -11.82
CA PHE A 196 4.45 -4.02 -11.55
C PHE A 196 5.60 -4.08 -10.55
N VAL A 197 5.39 -4.86 -9.47
CA VAL A 197 6.41 -5.18 -8.48
C VAL A 197 6.65 -6.69 -8.54
N ARG A 198 7.90 -7.10 -8.75
CA ARG A 198 8.30 -8.52 -8.82
C ARG A 198 8.98 -8.91 -7.52
N CYS A 199 8.31 -9.73 -6.72
CA CYS A 199 8.88 -10.31 -5.51
C CYS A 199 9.68 -11.56 -5.87
N ILE A 200 10.91 -11.67 -5.37
CA ILE A 200 11.81 -12.81 -5.62
C ILE A 200 12.17 -13.44 -4.29
N ARG A 201 11.97 -14.76 -4.17
CA ARG A 201 12.34 -15.54 -3.00
C ARG A 201 13.85 -15.80 -3.00
N SER A 202 14.53 -15.43 -1.92
CA SER A 202 15.99 -15.57 -1.78
C SER A 202 16.44 -17.02 -1.59
N ASN A 203 15.65 -17.87 -0.92
CA ASN A 203 15.93 -19.28 -0.72
C ASN A 203 14.66 -20.10 -0.46
N SER A 204 14.69 -21.41 -0.78
CA SER A 204 13.55 -22.32 -0.64
C SER A 204 13.22 -22.73 0.81
N ARG A 205 14.04 -22.33 1.79
CA ARG A 205 13.84 -22.66 3.21
C ARG A 205 13.34 -21.47 4.03
N GLU A 206 13.04 -20.33 3.39
CA GLU A 206 12.62 -19.09 4.05
C GLU A 206 13.56 -18.58 5.16
N THR A 207 14.82 -19.00 5.13
CA THR A 207 15.81 -18.59 6.13
C THR A 207 16.29 -17.15 5.90
N PRO A 208 16.37 -16.30 6.93
CA PRO A 208 16.89 -14.95 6.78
C PRO A 208 18.38 -14.97 6.40
N ASN A 209 18.85 -13.92 5.72
CA ASN A 209 20.25 -13.73 5.31
C ASN A 209 20.86 -14.85 4.45
N ARG A 210 20.04 -15.74 3.87
CA ARG A 210 20.51 -16.79 2.96
C ARG A 210 20.10 -16.49 1.53
N TYR A 211 21.08 -16.53 0.63
CA TYR A 211 20.89 -16.34 -0.81
C TYR A 211 21.21 -17.64 -1.55
N ASP A 212 20.21 -18.22 -2.20
CA ASP A 212 20.36 -19.35 -3.10
C ASP A 212 20.27 -18.87 -4.55
N ARG A 213 21.44 -18.81 -5.21
CA ARG A 213 21.56 -18.41 -6.61
C ARG A 213 20.71 -19.26 -7.54
N GLY A 214 20.63 -20.58 -7.31
CA GLY A 214 19.88 -21.48 -8.19
C GLY A 214 18.38 -21.20 -8.16
N THR A 215 17.85 -20.89 -6.98
CA THR A 215 16.44 -20.52 -6.80
C THR A 215 16.13 -19.13 -7.35
N VAL A 216 17.01 -18.16 -7.14
CA VAL A 216 16.82 -16.79 -7.65
C VAL A 216 16.92 -16.73 -9.17
N VAL A 217 17.92 -17.38 -9.79
CA VAL A 217 18.09 -17.39 -11.26
C VAL A 217 16.91 -18.05 -11.96
N ARG A 218 16.37 -19.15 -11.41
CA ARG A 218 15.16 -19.78 -11.97
C ARG A 218 13.97 -18.81 -11.98
N GLN A 219 13.76 -18.09 -10.88
CA GLN A 219 12.69 -17.08 -10.79
C GLN A 219 12.91 -15.92 -11.77
N ILE A 220 14.13 -15.38 -11.86
CA ILE A 220 14.49 -14.29 -12.79
C ILE A 220 14.18 -14.68 -14.24
N ARG A 221 14.53 -15.91 -14.63
CA ARG A 221 14.22 -16.45 -15.96
C ARG A 221 12.71 -16.63 -16.16
N SER A 222 12.01 -17.30 -15.24
CA SER A 222 10.57 -17.54 -15.38
C SER A 222 9.73 -16.25 -15.38
N LEU A 223 10.17 -15.23 -14.64
CA LEU A 223 9.49 -13.93 -14.57
C LEU A 223 9.88 -13.00 -15.72
N GLN A 224 10.83 -13.42 -16.56
CA GLN A 224 11.31 -12.72 -17.74
C GLN A 224 11.90 -11.34 -17.43
N VAL A 225 12.64 -11.26 -16.31
CA VAL A 225 13.20 -9.99 -15.83
C VAL A 225 14.30 -9.50 -16.76
N LEU A 226 15.10 -10.39 -17.35
CA LEU A 226 16.20 -10.01 -18.24
C LEU A 226 15.68 -9.45 -19.57
N GLU A 227 14.66 -10.09 -20.14
CA GLU A 227 13.95 -9.66 -21.34
C GLU A 227 13.30 -8.30 -21.11
N THR A 228 12.70 -8.10 -19.93
CA THR A 228 12.18 -6.79 -19.51
C THR A 228 13.29 -5.74 -19.45
N VAL A 229 14.42 -6.05 -18.81
CA VAL A 229 15.56 -5.12 -18.71
C VAL A 229 16.10 -4.79 -20.10
N ASN A 230 16.19 -5.77 -21.00
CA ASN A 230 16.61 -5.58 -22.37
C ASN A 230 15.67 -4.64 -23.14
N LEU A 231 14.35 -4.84 -23.01
CA LEU A 231 13.35 -3.92 -23.55
C LEU A 231 13.54 -2.49 -23.00
N MET A 232 13.77 -2.37 -21.69
CA MET A 232 13.90 -1.07 -21.03
C MET A 232 15.20 -0.36 -21.38
N ALA A 233 16.27 -1.10 -21.66
CA ALA A 233 17.60 -0.58 -21.98
C ALA A 233 17.75 -0.21 -23.46
N GLY A 234 17.21 -1.03 -24.36
CA GLY A 234 17.36 -0.84 -25.80
C GLY A 234 16.12 -0.24 -26.51
N GLY A 235 14.93 -0.37 -25.93
CA GLY A 235 13.68 0.08 -26.55
C GLY A 235 13.16 1.43 -26.04
N TYR A 236 11.93 1.74 -26.45
CA TYR A 236 11.17 2.91 -25.98
C TYR A 236 9.98 2.50 -25.10
N PRO A 237 10.20 2.09 -23.85
CA PRO A 237 9.13 1.60 -22.97
C PRO A 237 8.14 2.70 -22.56
N HIS A 238 8.50 3.97 -22.70
CA HIS A 238 7.67 5.09 -22.29
C HIS A 238 7.14 5.86 -23.48
N ARG A 239 5.83 6.04 -23.52
CA ARG A 239 5.14 6.89 -24.49
C ARG A 239 4.31 7.96 -23.81
N MET A 240 4.21 9.12 -24.44
CA MET A 240 3.35 10.20 -23.98
C MET A 240 2.83 11.02 -25.17
N ARG A 241 1.61 11.56 -25.07
CA ARG A 241 1.11 12.50 -26.09
C ARG A 241 1.93 13.79 -26.06
N PHE A 242 2.12 14.43 -27.21
CA PHE A 242 2.93 15.66 -27.28
C PHE A 242 2.41 16.77 -26.36
N LYS A 243 1.10 17.02 -26.33
CA LYS A 243 0.50 18.02 -25.41
C LYS A 243 0.80 17.72 -23.94
N ALA A 244 0.73 16.45 -23.54
CA ALA A 244 1.04 16.02 -22.18
C ALA A 244 2.53 16.15 -21.86
N PHE A 245 3.41 15.88 -22.84
CA PHE A 245 4.85 16.10 -22.72
C PHE A 245 5.18 17.57 -22.48
N ASN A 246 4.68 18.46 -23.33
CA ASN A 246 4.91 19.89 -23.20
C ASN A 246 4.34 20.43 -21.88
N GLY A 247 3.12 20.05 -21.51
CA GLY A 247 2.54 20.45 -20.23
C GLY A 247 3.38 20.03 -19.02
N ARG A 248 4.02 18.85 -19.08
CA ARG A 248 4.83 18.29 -17.99
C ARG A 248 6.24 18.86 -17.92
N TYR A 249 6.89 19.07 -19.07
CA TYR A 249 8.32 19.37 -19.17
C TYR A 249 8.68 20.76 -19.71
N ARG A 250 7.70 21.60 -20.09
CA ARG A 250 7.98 22.98 -20.58
C ARG A 250 8.87 23.82 -19.67
N LEU A 251 8.87 23.56 -18.36
CA LEU A 251 9.69 24.29 -17.38
C LEU A 251 11.20 24.03 -17.53
N LEU A 252 11.59 22.99 -18.28
CA LEU A 252 12.97 22.63 -18.50
C LEU A 252 13.63 23.51 -19.57
N ALA A 253 12.88 23.93 -20.60
CA ALA A 253 13.40 24.76 -21.66
C ALA A 253 13.22 26.26 -21.36
N PRO A 254 14.08 27.14 -21.91
CA PRO A 254 13.92 28.59 -21.77
C PRO A 254 12.56 29.07 -22.31
N PHE A 255 11.81 29.79 -21.47
CA PHE A 255 10.46 30.23 -21.78
C PHE A 255 10.36 31.06 -23.06
N ALA A 256 11.38 31.88 -23.34
CA ALA A 256 11.43 32.75 -24.52
C ALA A 256 11.53 31.99 -25.85
N ARG A 257 12.04 30.75 -25.84
CA ARG A 257 12.23 29.94 -27.05
C ARG A 257 11.06 29.00 -27.36
N LEU A 258 10.10 28.88 -26.44
CA LEU A 258 8.92 28.01 -26.60
C LEU A 258 7.78 28.77 -27.29
N HIS A 259 7.26 28.19 -28.39
CA HIS A 259 6.17 28.78 -29.16
C HIS A 259 4.85 28.76 -28.38
N ARG A 260 4.57 27.66 -27.67
CA ARG A 260 3.36 27.47 -26.84
C ARG A 260 2.05 27.56 -27.65
N THR A 261 2.10 27.25 -28.95
CA THR A 261 0.94 27.16 -29.83
C THR A 261 0.66 25.70 -30.20
N ASP A 262 -0.61 25.37 -30.45
CA ASP A 262 -1.04 23.98 -30.71
C ASP A 262 -0.46 23.41 -32.03
N GLU A 263 -0.18 24.27 -33.01
CA GLU A 263 0.40 23.91 -34.31
C GLU A 263 1.87 23.50 -34.22
N LYS A 264 2.63 24.06 -33.27
CA LYS A 264 4.08 23.82 -33.10
C LYS A 264 4.41 22.98 -31.88
N VAL A 265 3.46 22.15 -31.45
CA VAL A 265 3.61 21.28 -30.28
C VAL A 265 4.77 20.29 -30.44
N THR A 266 5.01 19.79 -31.66
CA THR A 266 6.14 18.90 -31.99
C THR A 266 7.48 19.60 -31.87
N ASP A 267 7.57 20.84 -32.35
CA ASP A 267 8.79 21.66 -32.30
C ASP A 267 9.18 21.97 -30.86
N ASP A 268 8.20 22.32 -30.03
CA ASP A 268 8.40 22.54 -28.60
C ASP A 268 8.86 21.25 -27.89
N CYS A 269 8.33 20.07 -28.26
CA CYS A 269 8.81 18.78 -27.72
C CYS A 269 10.29 18.56 -28.09
N HIS A 270 10.64 18.78 -29.35
CA HIS A 270 12.00 18.64 -29.86
C HIS A 270 12.97 19.59 -29.17
N LEU A 271 12.58 20.86 -29.00
CA LEU A 271 13.40 21.87 -28.32
C LEU A 271 13.68 21.50 -26.86
N ILE A 272 12.66 21.03 -26.13
CA ILE A 272 12.84 20.58 -24.74
C ILE A 272 13.81 19.40 -24.67
N LEU A 273 13.64 18.41 -25.55
CA LEU A 273 14.53 17.24 -25.59
C LEU A 273 15.96 17.63 -25.94
N GLN A 274 16.16 18.46 -26.97
CA GLN A 274 17.48 18.91 -27.38
C GLN A 274 18.18 19.66 -26.26
N TYR A 275 17.47 20.57 -25.58
CA TYR A 275 18.03 21.28 -24.43
C TYR A 275 18.46 20.34 -23.29
N VAL A 276 17.69 19.28 -23.05
CA VAL A 276 18.01 18.27 -22.04
C VAL A 276 19.20 17.41 -22.46
N VAL A 277 19.27 16.99 -23.72
CA VAL A 277 20.41 16.24 -24.27
C VAL A 277 21.69 17.07 -24.20
N ASP A 278 21.65 18.35 -24.56
CA ASP A 278 22.81 19.25 -24.47
C ASP A 278 23.31 19.42 -23.04
N LEU A 279 22.41 19.38 -22.05
CA LEU A 279 22.78 19.39 -20.63
C LEU A 279 23.38 18.06 -20.17
N ILE A 280 22.89 16.93 -20.70
CA ILE A 280 23.39 15.59 -20.38
C ILE A 280 24.77 15.38 -20.99
N SER A 281 25.02 15.81 -22.24
CA SER A 281 26.32 15.67 -22.90
C SER A 281 27.45 16.37 -22.13
N LYS A 282 27.14 17.39 -21.32
CA LYS A 282 28.10 18.07 -20.44
C LYS A 282 28.40 17.28 -19.14
N GLN A 283 27.55 16.32 -18.80
CA GLN A 283 27.67 15.45 -17.62
C GLN A 283 28.03 14.03 -18.10
N HIS A 284 29.31 13.81 -18.39
CA HIS A 284 29.93 12.57 -18.94
C HIS A 284 29.69 11.28 -18.08
N ASN A 285 28.46 10.86 -17.80
CA ASN A 285 28.23 9.64 -17.03
C ASN A 285 26.84 9.02 -17.19
N THR A 286 26.56 8.35 -18.32
CA THR A 286 25.33 7.55 -18.47
C THR A 286 25.61 6.18 -19.10
N LEU A 287 25.37 5.11 -18.33
CA LEU A 287 25.42 3.71 -18.77
C LEU A 287 24.16 3.26 -19.56
N VAL A 288 23.10 4.07 -19.60
CA VAL A 288 21.80 3.70 -20.18
C VAL A 288 21.53 4.52 -21.42
N SER A 289 20.93 3.91 -22.45
CA SER A 289 20.50 4.61 -23.67
C SER A 289 19.66 5.84 -23.33
N THR A 290 20.04 6.98 -23.91
CA THR A 290 19.33 8.26 -23.82
C THR A 290 18.56 8.56 -25.11
N ASN A 291 18.22 7.53 -25.87
CA ASN A 291 17.52 7.66 -27.14
C ASN A 291 16.07 8.12 -26.93
N TRP A 292 15.54 8.81 -27.92
CA TRP A 292 14.14 9.21 -28.00
C TRP A 292 13.70 9.20 -29.46
N ALA A 293 12.40 9.06 -29.68
CA ALA A 293 11.81 9.07 -31.01
C ALA A 293 10.48 9.86 -31.00
N LEU A 294 10.21 10.56 -32.09
CA LEU A 294 8.94 11.24 -32.32
C LEU A 294 8.10 10.36 -33.26
N GLY A 295 6.91 9.98 -32.80
CA GLY A 295 5.91 9.33 -33.63
C GLY A 295 5.01 10.35 -34.33
N LYS A 296 3.84 9.89 -34.79
CA LYS A 296 2.81 10.74 -35.41
C LYS A 296 2.07 11.60 -34.38
N ARG A 297 1.79 11.04 -33.20
CA ARG A 297 0.99 11.68 -32.13
C ARG A 297 1.63 11.61 -30.74
N HIS A 298 2.64 10.76 -30.60
CA HIS A 298 3.27 10.45 -29.32
C HIS A 298 4.78 10.61 -29.41
N ILE A 299 5.37 11.01 -28.28
CA ILE A 299 6.80 10.96 -28.04
C ILE A 299 7.14 9.65 -27.34
N PHE A 300 8.23 9.03 -27.76
CA PHE A 300 8.74 7.76 -27.26
C PHE A 300 10.10 8.00 -26.61
N LEU A 301 10.27 7.50 -25.40
CA LEU A 301 11.43 7.79 -24.56
C LEU A 301 12.03 6.48 -24.04
N SER A 302 13.34 6.37 -24.13
CA SER A 302 14.11 5.37 -23.38
C SER A 302 13.97 5.62 -21.87
N GLU A 303 14.23 4.59 -21.07
CA GLU A 303 14.23 4.73 -19.62
C GLU A 303 15.27 5.75 -19.14
N GLY A 304 16.44 5.79 -19.80
CA GLY A 304 17.53 6.71 -19.47
C GLY A 304 17.12 8.18 -19.60
N ILE A 305 16.62 8.60 -20.77
CA ILE A 305 16.22 10.01 -20.98
C ILE A 305 15.06 10.41 -20.07
N ARG A 306 14.10 9.50 -19.83
CA ARG A 306 12.97 9.76 -18.93
C ARG A 306 13.42 10.04 -17.49
N GLN A 307 14.35 9.26 -16.96
CA GLN A 307 14.90 9.49 -15.62
C GLN A 307 15.60 10.86 -15.52
N HIS A 308 16.36 11.24 -16.54
CA HIS A 308 17.01 12.56 -16.59
C HIS A 308 16.00 13.70 -16.64
N LEU A 309 14.96 13.58 -17.47
CA LEU A 309 13.86 14.55 -17.53
C LEU A 309 13.20 14.76 -16.16
N GLU A 310 12.86 13.68 -15.44
CA GLU A 310 12.24 13.79 -14.12
C GLU A 310 13.20 14.34 -13.05
N LYS A 311 14.48 13.96 -13.09
CA LYS A 311 15.50 14.49 -12.19
C LYS A 311 15.67 16.00 -12.37
N LEU A 312 15.86 16.45 -13.61
CA LEU A 312 15.95 17.88 -13.94
C LEU A 312 14.69 18.62 -13.53
N ARG A 313 13.52 18.04 -13.81
CA ARG A 313 12.22 18.65 -13.47
C ARG A 313 12.08 18.83 -11.97
N THR A 314 12.44 17.82 -11.19
CA THR A 314 12.40 17.85 -9.72
C THR A 314 13.36 18.91 -9.18
N ASN A 315 14.58 18.96 -9.70
CA ASN A 315 15.57 19.95 -9.30
C ASN A 315 15.13 21.39 -9.60
N THR A 316 14.57 21.66 -10.80
CA THR A 316 14.06 22.98 -11.17
C THR A 316 12.87 23.38 -10.30
N ARG A 317 11.94 22.47 -10.04
CA ARG A 317 10.81 22.72 -9.13
C ARG A 317 11.29 22.99 -7.70
N GLN A 318 12.29 22.26 -7.21
CA GLN A 318 12.84 22.46 -5.88
C GLN A 318 13.52 23.83 -5.74
N LYS A 319 14.29 24.26 -6.76
CA LYS A 319 14.90 25.60 -6.78
C LYS A 319 13.82 26.70 -6.77
N ALA A 320 12.80 26.57 -7.62
CA ALA A 320 11.70 27.52 -7.66
C ALA A 320 10.91 27.55 -6.34
N ALA A 321 10.61 26.38 -5.75
CA ALA A 321 9.94 26.28 -4.46
C ALA A 321 10.77 26.93 -3.35
N THR A 322 12.08 26.71 -3.33
CA THR A 322 12.99 27.30 -2.35
C THR A 322 13.00 28.83 -2.46
N LEU A 323 13.03 29.38 -3.69
CA LEU A 323 12.98 30.82 -3.93
C LEU A 323 11.65 31.44 -3.46
N ILE A 324 10.53 30.81 -3.78
CA ILE A 324 9.21 31.26 -3.35
C ILE A 324 9.12 31.21 -1.82
N GLN A 325 9.56 30.09 -1.22
CA GLN A 325 9.55 29.91 0.23
C GLN A 325 10.46 30.90 0.95
N SER A 326 11.68 31.15 0.46
CA SER A 326 12.61 32.10 1.08
C SER A 326 12.07 33.53 0.98
N THR A 327 11.49 33.90 -0.17
CA THR A 327 10.90 35.22 -0.39
C THR A 327 9.69 35.44 0.50
N TRP A 328 8.78 34.47 0.56
CA TRP A 328 7.59 34.54 1.42
C TRP A 328 7.98 34.57 2.90
N ARG A 329 8.90 33.71 3.35
CA ARG A 329 9.40 33.71 4.73
C ARG A 329 10.07 35.03 5.08
N GLY A 330 10.85 35.60 4.16
CA GLY A 330 11.49 36.91 4.34
C GLY A 330 10.47 38.05 4.42
N TRP A 331 9.48 38.06 3.54
CA TRP A 331 8.38 39.04 3.59
C TRP A 331 7.56 38.91 4.87
N HIS A 332 7.17 37.70 5.23
CA HIS A 332 6.39 37.42 6.45
C HIS A 332 7.17 37.80 7.72
N CYS A 333 8.48 37.56 7.76
CA CYS A 333 9.35 38.00 8.86
C CYS A 333 9.38 39.53 8.95
N ARG A 334 9.56 40.26 7.85
CA ARG A 334 9.56 41.73 7.81
C ARG A 334 8.19 42.32 8.17
N TYR A 335 7.10 41.72 7.70
CA TYR A 335 5.75 42.14 8.04
C TYR A 335 5.49 41.98 9.55
N ARG A 336 5.86 40.83 10.13
CA ARG A 336 5.76 40.61 11.58
C ARG A 336 6.79 41.40 12.39
N TRP A 337 7.90 41.85 11.80
CA TRP A 337 8.93 42.62 12.49
C TRP A 337 8.41 43.95 13.02
N ALA A 338 7.51 44.63 12.29
CA ALA A 338 6.89 45.87 12.77
C ALA A 338 6.05 45.63 14.04
N ALA A 339 5.23 44.58 14.06
CA ALA A 339 4.46 44.16 15.24
C ALA A 339 5.36 43.69 16.40
N LEU A 340 6.40 42.89 16.12
CA LEU A 340 7.36 42.40 17.12
C LEU A 340 8.21 43.54 17.70
N ARG A 341 8.50 44.58 16.92
CA ARG A 341 9.25 45.77 17.38
C ARG A 341 8.41 46.60 18.35
N LEU A 342 7.14 46.85 18.05
CA LEU A 342 6.23 47.53 18.98
C LEU A 342 6.06 46.73 20.28
N GLU A 343 5.91 45.42 20.19
CA GLU A 343 5.81 44.55 21.37
C GLU A 343 7.10 44.58 22.22
N LYS A 344 8.27 44.74 21.57
CA LYS A 344 9.57 44.86 22.24
C LYS A 344 9.76 46.25 22.89
N GLU A 345 9.34 47.33 22.23
CA GLU A 345 9.37 48.70 22.76
C GLU A 345 8.46 48.83 24.01
N HIS A 346 7.28 48.21 23.99
CA HIS A 346 6.40 48.11 25.17
C HIS A 346 7.04 47.31 26.32
N LYS A 347 7.79 46.23 26.03
CA LYS A 347 8.52 45.46 27.05
C LYS A 347 9.72 46.24 27.62
N THR A 348 10.46 46.99 26.82
CA THR A 348 11.55 47.85 27.32
C THR A 348 11.04 49.00 28.19
N ASN A 349 9.91 49.63 27.84
CA ASN A 349 9.32 50.69 28.67
C ASN A 349 8.73 50.16 29.99
N ALA A 350 8.26 48.91 30.02
CA ALA A 350 7.85 48.25 31.28
C ALA A 350 9.05 47.94 32.21
N THR A 351 10.26 47.78 31.65
CA THR A 351 11.46 47.48 32.43
C THR A 351 12.08 48.75 33.06
N SER A 352 11.88 49.92 32.46
CA SER A 352 12.34 51.21 33.03
C SER A 352 11.44 51.74 34.16
N ASN A 353 10.24 51.20 34.35
CA ASN A 353 9.27 51.64 35.35
C ASN A 353 9.15 50.74 36.60
N THR A 354 10.08 49.80 36.80
CA THR A 354 10.11 48.93 37.99
C THR A 354 11.33 49.19 38.86
N LEU A 355 11.42 50.42 39.38
CA LEU A 355 12.29 50.81 40.49
C LEU A 355 11.47 51.38 41.65
N THR A 356 10.34 50.77 41.98
CA THR A 356 9.70 50.95 43.30
C THR A 356 8.95 49.68 43.70
N ASN A 357 9.32 49.14 44.88
CA ASN A 357 8.58 48.22 45.75
C ASN A 357 7.97 46.93 45.15
N ARG A 358 8.62 45.78 45.42
CA ARG A 358 8.06 44.73 46.30
C ARG A 358 8.97 43.50 46.45
N THR A 359 8.89 42.94 47.65
CA THR A 359 9.50 41.75 48.27
C THR A 359 9.47 40.44 47.46
N PRO A 360 10.41 39.50 47.71
CA PRO A 360 10.58 38.29 46.92
C PRO A 360 9.65 37.17 47.41
N ILE A 361 8.72 36.74 46.55
CA ILE A 361 8.02 35.46 46.71
C ILE A 361 8.21 34.66 45.41
N GLY A 362 8.91 33.53 45.54
CA GLY A 362 8.73 32.31 44.73
C GLY A 362 8.88 32.40 43.21
N GLY A 363 10.11 32.28 42.69
CA GLY A 363 10.38 31.83 41.33
C GLY A 363 10.51 30.30 41.27
N THR A 364 10.20 29.57 40.19
CA THR A 364 9.69 29.91 38.85
C THR A 364 9.33 28.59 38.15
N SER A 365 8.04 28.36 37.85
CA SER A 365 7.63 27.43 36.80
C SER A 365 7.72 28.12 35.44
N ARG A 366 8.39 27.50 34.47
CA ARG A 366 8.58 28.00 33.10
C ARG A 366 7.22 28.27 32.43
N PRO A 367 6.97 29.44 31.79
CA PRO A 367 5.69 29.69 31.15
C PRO A 367 5.48 28.81 29.90
N ARG A 368 4.25 28.33 29.74
CA ARG A 368 3.73 27.61 28.57
C ARG A 368 3.87 28.47 27.30
N PRO A 369 4.17 27.90 26.11
CA PRO A 369 4.26 28.68 24.87
C PRO A 369 2.91 29.34 24.54
N GLN A 370 2.92 30.63 24.17
CA GLN A 370 1.71 31.35 23.74
C GLN A 370 1.20 30.87 22.36
N PRO A 371 -0.11 30.99 22.09
CA PRO A 371 -0.69 30.69 20.79
C PRO A 371 -0.20 31.65 19.69
N ILE A 372 -0.27 31.21 18.44
CA ILE A 372 0.14 31.95 17.25
C ILE A 372 -0.70 33.23 17.13
N ALA A 373 -0.03 34.40 17.09
CA ALA A 373 -0.68 35.69 16.89
C ALA A 373 -1.43 35.71 15.54
N GLY A 374 -2.72 36.07 15.58
CA GLY A 374 -3.60 36.19 14.40
C GLY A 374 -4.95 35.47 14.49
N THR A 375 -5.21 34.72 15.56
CA THR A 375 -6.57 34.26 15.88
C THR A 375 -7.09 35.08 17.05
N PRO A 376 -8.21 35.79 16.92
CA PRO A 376 -8.84 36.41 18.08
C PRO A 376 -9.21 35.30 19.09
N PRO A 377 -9.17 35.57 20.40
CA PRO A 377 -9.69 34.62 21.37
C PRO A 377 -11.14 34.29 20.99
N PRO A 378 -11.56 33.01 21.07
CA PRO A 378 -12.95 32.67 20.79
C PRO A 378 -13.84 33.46 21.75
N ASP A 379 -14.79 34.19 21.19
CA ASP A 379 -15.77 34.94 21.96
C ASP A 379 -16.55 33.94 22.81
N PRO A 380 -16.61 34.06 24.15
CA PRO A 380 -17.33 33.09 24.99
C PRO A 380 -18.83 32.99 24.66
N ASN A 381 -19.36 33.89 23.83
CA ASN A 381 -20.73 33.85 23.31
C ASN A 381 -20.88 33.38 21.86
N GLU A 382 -19.81 33.02 21.13
CA GLU A 382 -19.93 32.35 19.83
C GLU A 382 -20.26 30.87 20.04
N LYS A 383 -21.55 30.56 20.15
CA LYS A 383 -22.03 29.19 19.98
C LYS A 383 -21.69 28.75 18.56
N CYS A 384 -20.64 27.94 18.43
CA CYS A 384 -20.29 27.28 17.18
C CYS A 384 -21.54 26.56 16.64
N ASP A 385 -22.00 26.95 15.46
CA ASP A 385 -23.28 26.49 14.91
C ASP A 385 -23.22 24.96 14.70
N ALA A 386 -24.07 24.23 15.41
CA ALA A 386 -24.08 22.76 15.40
C ALA A 386 -24.24 22.20 13.98
N LYS A 387 -24.89 22.93 13.09
CA LYS A 387 -25.02 22.56 11.67
C LYS A 387 -23.70 22.63 10.91
N ILE A 388 -22.85 23.61 11.19
CA ILE A 388 -21.53 23.75 10.56
C ILE A 388 -20.60 22.64 11.03
N ILE A 389 -20.68 22.29 12.32
CA ILE A 389 -19.92 21.16 12.89
C ILE A 389 -20.37 19.85 12.22
N GLN A 390 -21.69 19.61 12.13
CA GLN A 390 -22.22 18.40 11.50
C GLN A 390 -21.90 18.31 10.00
N GLN A 391 -21.95 19.43 9.26
CA GLN A 391 -21.54 19.48 7.86
C GLN A 391 -20.04 19.21 7.69
N THR A 392 -19.19 19.76 8.56
CA THR A 392 -17.75 19.52 8.53
C THR A 392 -17.43 18.07 8.88
N CYS A 393 -18.09 17.52 9.90
CA CYS A 393 -17.98 16.12 10.28
C CYS A 393 -18.42 15.17 9.16
N ASN A 394 -19.51 15.47 8.45
CA ASN A 394 -19.96 14.71 7.29
C ASN A 394 -18.97 14.83 6.11
N LEU A 395 -18.43 16.02 5.88
CA LEU A 395 -17.46 16.26 4.80
C LEU A 395 -16.15 15.49 5.00
N PHE A 396 -15.73 15.31 6.25
CA PHE A 396 -14.48 14.62 6.62
C PHE A 396 -14.66 13.22 7.23
N GLY A 397 -15.90 12.71 7.29
CA GLY A 397 -16.21 11.38 7.82
C GLY A 397 -15.87 11.20 9.30
N LEU A 398 -15.99 12.27 10.10
CA LEU A 398 -15.67 12.27 11.53
C LEU A 398 -16.93 12.04 12.36
N ASP A 399 -16.98 10.93 13.10
CA ASP A 399 -18.06 10.62 14.04
C ASP A 399 -17.88 11.43 15.34
N LEU A 400 -18.88 12.25 15.69
CA LEU A 400 -18.86 13.10 16.88
C LEU A 400 -19.01 12.29 18.18
N GLU A 401 -19.64 11.10 18.13
CA GLU A 401 -19.82 10.25 19.30
C GLU A 401 -18.62 9.34 19.57
N ARG A 402 -17.76 9.14 18.57
CA ARG A 402 -16.56 8.30 18.67
C ARG A 402 -15.32 9.11 18.33
N PRO A 403 -14.73 9.84 19.30
CA PRO A 403 -13.46 10.51 19.07
C PRO A 403 -12.42 9.48 18.61
N PRO A 404 -11.55 9.84 17.64
CA PRO A 404 -10.54 8.91 17.12
C PRO A 404 -9.66 8.40 18.27
N PRO A 405 -9.26 7.12 18.25
CA PRO A 405 -8.46 6.54 19.31
C PRO A 405 -7.17 7.36 19.48
N VAL A 406 -6.90 7.79 20.71
CA VAL A 406 -5.67 8.52 21.03
C VAL A 406 -4.49 7.61 20.68
N PRO A 407 -3.46 8.11 19.95
CA PRO A 407 -2.29 7.32 19.64
C PRO A 407 -1.69 6.74 20.93
N PRO A 408 -1.26 5.46 20.94
CA PRO A 408 -0.65 4.87 22.11
C PRO A 408 0.57 5.70 22.54
N SER A 409 0.76 5.80 23.86
CA SER A 409 1.91 6.50 24.43
C SER A 409 3.21 5.98 23.82
N ARG A 410 4.12 6.90 23.44
CA ARG A 410 5.39 6.53 22.79
C ARG A 410 6.19 5.61 23.71
N SER A 411 6.71 4.51 23.17
CA SER A 411 7.57 3.55 23.89
C SER A 411 8.99 4.06 24.16
N TYR A 412 9.22 5.37 24.04
CA TYR A 412 10.51 6.02 24.22
C TYR A 412 10.33 7.45 24.73
N THR A 413 11.36 7.97 25.39
CA THR A 413 11.50 9.40 25.71
C THR A 413 12.56 10.05 24.81
N VAL A 414 12.50 11.36 24.64
CA VAL A 414 13.53 12.11 23.89
C VAL A 414 14.35 12.93 24.87
N SER A 415 15.67 12.82 24.80
CA SER A 415 16.62 13.68 25.51
C SER A 415 17.56 14.30 24.48
N GLY A 416 17.59 15.63 24.37
CA GLY A 416 18.25 16.32 23.25
C GLY A 416 17.68 15.88 21.91
N ASN A 417 18.55 15.34 21.03
CA ASN A 417 18.17 14.82 19.71
C ASN A 417 18.06 13.29 19.64
N THR A 418 18.20 12.59 20.77
CA THR A 418 18.28 11.12 20.82
C THR A 418 17.01 10.51 21.41
N LYS A 419 16.52 9.44 20.78
CA LYS A 419 15.42 8.62 21.30
C LYS A 419 15.97 7.56 22.27
N LEU A 420 15.41 7.49 23.46
CA LEU A 420 15.79 6.52 24.49
C LEU A 420 14.59 5.62 24.77
N GLY A 421 14.72 4.31 24.53
CA GLY A 421 13.72 3.31 24.91
C GLY A 421 13.67 3.07 26.42
N TYR A 422 12.68 2.31 26.90
CA TYR A 422 12.63 1.82 28.28
C TYR A 422 13.23 0.40 28.37
N PRO A 423 13.79 -0.02 29.53
CA PRO A 423 13.89 0.70 30.80
C PRO A 423 15.04 1.72 30.84
N GLN A 424 14.90 2.80 31.62
CA GLN A 424 15.89 3.87 31.77
C GLN A 424 16.21 4.14 33.24
N THR A 425 17.49 4.33 33.55
CA THR A 425 17.90 4.77 34.89
C THR A 425 17.85 6.30 34.99
N ARG A 426 17.06 6.82 35.93
CA ARG A 426 16.89 8.27 36.17
C ARG A 426 17.11 8.61 37.63
N VAL A 427 17.39 9.87 37.93
CA VAL A 427 17.57 10.39 39.30
C VAL A 427 16.39 11.30 39.65
N MET A 428 15.82 11.14 40.85
CA MET A 428 14.74 11.99 41.35
C MET A 428 15.25 13.41 41.66
N LYS A 429 14.69 14.44 41.02
CA LYS A 429 14.98 15.86 41.29
C LYS A 429 14.30 16.39 42.56
N MET A 430 13.17 15.79 42.92
CA MET A 430 12.33 16.15 44.05
C MET A 430 11.79 14.87 44.68
N SER A 431 11.45 14.90 45.97
CA SER A 431 10.80 13.76 46.61
C SER A 431 9.37 13.62 46.10
N TYR A 432 8.86 12.39 45.99
CA TYR A 432 7.51 12.10 45.52
C TYR A 432 6.90 10.94 46.31
N PRO A 433 5.65 11.04 46.82
CA PRO A 433 4.74 12.19 46.77
C PRO A 433 5.21 13.39 47.62
N GLU A 434 4.71 14.61 47.33
CA GLU A 434 5.09 15.83 48.08
C GLU A 434 4.47 15.88 49.50
N ASP A 435 3.39 15.12 49.75
CA ASP A 435 2.62 15.12 51.01
C ASP A 435 2.72 13.79 51.78
N CYS A 436 3.90 13.44 52.31
CA CYS A 436 4.05 12.28 53.19
C CYS A 436 4.31 12.70 54.64
N ASN A 437 3.24 12.77 55.45
CA ASN A 437 3.28 12.93 56.91
C ASN A 437 3.22 11.58 57.68
N GLY A 438 3.68 10.48 57.09
CA GLY A 438 3.82 9.20 57.81
C GLY A 438 4.08 8.01 56.89
N ASP A 439 5.04 7.15 57.30
CA ASP A 439 5.38 5.74 56.96
C ASP A 439 5.03 5.11 55.59
N GLY A 440 4.72 5.91 54.58
CA GLY A 440 4.61 5.47 53.18
C GLY A 440 5.97 5.49 52.50
N GLN A 441 6.26 4.49 51.65
CA GLN A 441 7.45 4.48 50.79
C GLN A 441 7.43 5.70 49.85
N ALA A 442 8.20 6.73 50.19
CA ALA A 442 8.43 7.90 49.36
C ALA A 442 9.73 7.74 48.56
N LEU A 443 9.71 8.21 47.31
CA LEU A 443 10.92 8.37 46.50
C LEU A 443 11.62 9.65 46.95
N MET A 444 12.87 9.56 47.38
CA MET A 444 13.60 10.72 47.91
C MET A 444 14.39 11.44 46.83
N LYS A 445 14.52 12.77 46.94
CA LYS A 445 15.40 13.56 46.08
C LYS A 445 16.82 12.98 46.06
N GLY A 446 17.37 12.77 44.88
CA GLY A 446 18.71 12.21 44.65
C GLY A 446 18.76 10.69 44.49
N GLU A 447 17.67 9.97 44.75
CA GLU A 447 17.64 8.52 44.55
C GLU A 447 17.62 8.16 43.07
N THR A 448 18.32 7.08 42.74
CA THR A 448 18.33 6.49 41.39
C THR A 448 17.18 5.51 41.26
N VAL A 449 16.34 5.69 40.24
CA VAL A 449 15.12 4.93 40.01
C VAL A 449 15.04 4.38 38.57
N LEU A 450 14.37 3.25 38.39
CA LEU A 450 14.21 2.60 37.09
C LEU A 450 12.88 3.00 36.44
N VAL A 451 12.93 3.68 35.31
CA VAL A 451 11.74 4.03 34.54
C VAL A 451 11.44 2.94 33.52
N VAL A 452 10.34 2.22 33.69
CA VAL A 452 9.97 1.05 32.89
C VAL A 452 9.01 1.37 31.73
N GLY A 453 8.35 2.54 31.75
CA GLY A 453 7.41 2.90 30.69
C GLY A 453 6.80 4.29 30.80
N ALA A 454 6.01 4.65 29.79
CA ALA A 454 5.13 5.82 29.84
C ALA A 454 3.86 5.48 30.63
N SER A 455 3.45 6.35 31.55
CA SER A 455 2.19 6.16 32.27
C SER A 455 0.98 6.45 31.36
N HIS A 456 -0.16 5.87 31.71
CA HIS A 456 -1.46 6.26 31.18
C HIS A 456 -1.83 7.70 31.60
N ARG A 457 -1.26 8.21 32.71
CA ARG A 457 -1.44 9.60 33.15
C ARG A 457 -0.57 10.52 32.30
N ARG A 458 -1.18 11.53 31.67
CA ARG A 458 -0.48 12.51 30.84
C ARG A 458 0.65 13.17 31.64
N GLY A 459 1.86 13.17 31.07
CA GLY A 459 3.04 13.77 31.70
C GLY A 459 3.67 12.97 32.85
N HIS A 460 3.27 11.71 33.05
CA HIS A 460 3.86 10.84 34.07
C HIS A 460 4.59 9.66 33.43
N LEU A 461 5.60 9.14 34.15
CA LEU A 461 6.37 7.96 33.79
C LEU A 461 6.15 6.87 34.86
N ILE A 462 6.24 5.60 34.45
CA ILE A 462 6.15 4.46 35.36
C ILE A 462 7.56 4.20 35.89
N VAL A 463 7.71 4.33 37.20
CA VAL A 463 8.96 4.15 37.93
C VAL A 463 8.82 2.92 38.81
N GLU A 464 9.74 1.98 38.70
CA GLU A 464 9.83 0.81 39.57
C GLU A 464 10.91 1.03 40.63
N TYR A 465 10.53 0.95 41.90
CA TYR A 465 11.43 1.11 43.04
C TYR A 465 10.98 0.20 44.19
N LYS A 466 11.91 -0.61 44.72
CA LYS A 466 11.66 -1.57 45.81
C LYS A 466 10.43 -2.48 45.59
N HIS A 467 10.23 -2.96 44.35
CA HIS A 467 9.09 -3.79 43.92
C HIS A 467 7.71 -3.10 43.93
N CYS A 468 7.68 -1.77 44.05
CA CYS A 468 6.48 -0.96 43.90
C CYS A 468 6.57 -0.09 42.63
N THR A 469 5.43 0.10 41.98
CA THR A 469 5.32 0.95 40.78
C THR A 469 4.72 2.30 41.13
N PHE A 470 5.44 3.37 40.81
CA PHE A 470 5.05 4.75 41.04
C PHE A 470 4.79 5.46 39.71
N HIS A 471 3.77 6.30 39.66
CA HIS A 471 3.51 7.18 38.52
C HIS A 471 4.07 8.57 38.83
N VAL A 472 5.30 8.83 38.40
CA VAL A 472 6.02 10.06 38.75
C VAL A 472 5.97 11.07 37.60
N PRO A 473 5.69 12.36 37.85
CA PRO A 473 5.77 13.41 36.83
C PRO A 473 7.15 13.42 36.16
N PHE A 474 7.22 13.48 34.82
CA PHE A 474 8.50 13.44 34.11
C PHE A 474 9.46 14.58 34.51
N GLN A 475 8.92 15.69 35.00
CA GLN A 475 9.68 16.87 35.44
C GLN A 475 10.51 16.60 36.69
N PHE A 476 10.12 15.60 37.49
CA PHE A 476 10.79 15.22 38.73
C PHE A 476 11.93 14.23 38.47
N LEU A 477 12.18 13.86 37.21
CA LEU A 477 13.16 12.84 36.83
C LEU A 477 14.22 13.42 35.89
N GLU A 478 15.49 13.25 36.25
CA GLU A 478 16.64 13.57 35.42
C GLU A 478 17.27 12.32 34.82
N LEU A 479 17.69 12.36 33.56
CA LEU A 479 18.44 11.24 32.99
C LEU A 479 19.84 11.19 33.62
N LYS A 480 20.24 10.06 34.19
CA LYS A 480 21.61 9.89 34.68
C LYS A 480 22.53 9.81 33.45
N GLN A 481 23.29 10.89 33.18
CA GLN A 481 24.32 10.84 32.15
C GLN A 481 25.43 9.91 32.65
N ASN A 482 25.61 8.76 32.00
CA ASN A 482 26.78 7.94 32.23
C ASN A 482 27.99 8.76 31.80
N VAL A 483 28.82 9.15 32.76
CA VAL A 483 30.18 9.64 32.49
C VAL A 483 30.91 8.47 31.82
N ASN A 484 31.23 8.63 30.55
CA ASN A 484 32.06 7.69 29.81
C ASN A 484 33.36 7.45 30.59
N ILE A 485 33.68 6.18 30.84
CA ILE A 485 35.05 5.68 30.80
C ILE A 485 35.17 4.93 29.48
#